data_AF-A0A7W1YZE9-F1
#
_entry.id   AF-A0A7W1YZE9-F1
#
_cell.length_a   1.000
_cell.length_b   1.000
_cell.length_c   1.000
_cell.angle_alpha   90.00
_cell.angle_beta   90.00
_cell.angle_gamma   90.00
#
_symmetry.space_group_name_H-M   'P 1'
#
loop_
_entity.id
_entity.type
_entity.pdbx_description
1 polymer ?
#
loop_
_entity_poly.entity_id
_entity_poly.type
_entity_poly.pdbx_seq_one_letter_code
_entity_poly.pdbx_strand_id
1 'polypeptide(L)'
;MFAPRYIKHSHLLVRHAEKLVRYRRDLLNEATVAELQIQIAKVRAAMRARDQKTTIHESERLDEMLSKHTPPPKDAIWRENVEVILVAIVVAVGIRSYFLQPFKIPTGSMQPTLNGIIGHPMTESAPNIFQRALEFVALGRNYIDVVSQEEDTVESVTEQKFLFFFTFSRIRCERQSFTVYAPAEILRQDFKVYPGNTYHPGGIVARGAVDTGDQVFVDKFSYNFIQPPRGDVFVFRTDHILGIREDPESGAPYYIKRLTGTPGDELRIDSPKLYVNGELAKNFGINRVMAAQPPYRGYAPGQAELAAPDAPFVIPPHSYFAMGDNSYNSYDSRYWGPVPEENVVGRGVFVYWPFSRHWGIIR
;
A
#
# COMPACT_ATOMS: atom_id res chain seq x y z
N MET A 1 -35.04 -31.37 -2.57
CA MET A 1 -34.42 -32.48 -1.81
C MET A 1 -33.02 -32.71 -2.37
N PHE A 2 -31.96 -32.44 -1.61
CA PHE A 2 -30.59 -32.52 -2.10
C PHE A 2 -30.18 -33.99 -2.35
N ALA A 3 -29.69 -34.31 -3.55
CA ALA A 3 -29.19 -35.65 -3.85
C ALA A 3 -27.98 -35.98 -2.93
N PRO A 4 -27.85 -37.24 -2.45
CA PRO A 4 -26.71 -37.70 -1.67
C PRO A 4 -25.37 -37.46 -2.38
N ARG A 5 -24.29 -37.25 -1.61
CA ARG A 5 -22.94 -36.96 -2.14
C ARG A 5 -22.45 -38.01 -3.13
N TYR A 6 -22.67 -39.30 -2.85
CA TYR A 6 -22.25 -40.40 -3.72
C TYR A 6 -22.94 -40.35 -5.09
N ILE A 7 -24.25 -40.06 -5.13
CA ILE A 7 -25.01 -39.90 -6.38
C ILE A 7 -24.49 -38.71 -7.19
N LYS A 8 -24.22 -37.58 -6.54
CA LYS A 8 -23.66 -36.39 -7.22
C LYS A 8 -22.29 -36.68 -7.84
N HIS A 9 -21.41 -37.35 -7.10
CA HIS A 9 -20.08 -37.71 -7.56
C HIS A 9 -20.11 -38.69 -8.73
N SER A 10 -20.90 -39.77 -8.62
CA SER A 10 -21.08 -40.74 -9.72
C SER A 10 -21.71 -40.11 -10.95
N HIS A 11 -22.63 -39.14 -10.79
CA HIS A 11 -23.21 -38.41 -11.91
C HIS A 11 -22.18 -37.56 -12.67
N LEU A 12 -21.30 -36.86 -11.94
CA LEU A 12 -20.18 -36.12 -12.53
C LEU A 12 -19.21 -37.04 -13.26
N LEU A 13 -18.86 -38.18 -12.65
CA LEU A 13 -17.97 -39.18 -13.24
C LEU A 13 -18.55 -39.75 -14.54
N VAL A 14 -19.82 -40.16 -14.54
CA VAL A 14 -20.51 -40.63 -15.76
C VAL A 14 -20.47 -39.57 -16.85
N ARG A 15 -20.74 -38.30 -16.52
CA ARG A 15 -20.70 -37.21 -17.49
C ARG A 15 -19.30 -37.02 -18.07
N HIS A 16 -18.25 -37.14 -17.25
CA HIS A 16 -16.86 -37.12 -17.71
C HIS A 16 -16.54 -38.30 -18.62
N ALA A 17 -16.98 -39.50 -18.27
CA ALA A 17 -16.77 -40.71 -19.06
C ALA A 17 -17.42 -40.61 -20.45
N GLU A 18 -18.66 -40.16 -20.51
CA GLU A 18 -19.37 -39.94 -21.79
C GLU A 18 -18.69 -38.87 -22.64
N LYS A 19 -18.21 -37.80 -22.00
CA LYS A 19 -17.46 -36.73 -22.66
C LYS A 19 -16.17 -37.28 -23.29
N LEU A 20 -15.44 -38.13 -22.56
CA LEU A 20 -14.24 -38.78 -23.07
C LEU A 20 -14.52 -39.71 -24.25
N VAL A 21 -15.51 -40.60 -24.12
CA VAL A 21 -15.90 -41.52 -25.19
C VAL A 21 -16.29 -40.77 -26.46
N ARG A 22 -16.93 -39.59 -26.33
CA ARG A 22 -17.28 -38.73 -27.48
C ARG A 22 -16.06 -38.04 -28.09
N TYR A 23 -15.17 -37.47 -27.27
CA TYR A 23 -14.04 -36.68 -27.76
C TYR A 23 -12.83 -37.49 -28.23
N ARG A 24 -12.65 -38.72 -27.74
CA ARG A 24 -11.52 -39.59 -28.08
C ARG A 24 -11.95 -40.84 -28.84
N ARG A 25 -13.13 -40.83 -29.47
CA ARG A 25 -13.66 -42.00 -30.19
C ARG A 25 -12.74 -42.45 -31.33
N ASP A 26 -12.02 -41.51 -31.92
CA ASP A 26 -11.00 -41.68 -32.95
C ASP A 26 -9.69 -42.28 -32.43
N LEU A 27 -9.39 -42.11 -31.14
CA LEU A 27 -8.16 -42.59 -30.49
C LEU A 27 -8.38 -43.89 -29.69
N LEU A 28 -9.61 -44.22 -29.34
CA LEU A 28 -9.97 -45.41 -28.58
C LEU A 28 -10.35 -46.55 -29.53
N ASN A 29 -9.90 -47.77 -29.24
CA ASN A 29 -10.36 -48.94 -30.00
C ASN A 29 -11.85 -49.25 -29.68
N GLU A 30 -12.53 -49.93 -30.60
CA GLU A 30 -13.97 -50.23 -30.45
C GLU A 30 -14.29 -51.06 -29.20
N ALA A 31 -13.39 -51.97 -28.82
CA ALA A 31 -13.54 -52.81 -27.63
C ALA A 31 -13.56 -51.97 -26.34
N THR A 32 -12.63 -51.03 -26.20
CA THR A 32 -12.52 -50.10 -25.06
C THR A 32 -13.73 -49.18 -25.00
N VAL A 33 -14.22 -48.68 -26.14
CA VAL A 33 -15.45 -47.88 -26.17
C VAL A 33 -16.64 -48.70 -25.67
N ALA A 34 -16.78 -49.95 -26.11
CA ALA A 34 -17.83 -50.84 -25.65
C ALA A 34 -17.73 -51.12 -24.14
N GLU A 35 -16.53 -51.41 -23.62
CA GLU A 35 -16.29 -51.63 -22.19
C GLU A 35 -16.65 -50.40 -21.34
N LEU A 36 -16.21 -49.20 -21.75
CA LEU A 36 -16.55 -47.96 -21.05
C LEU A 36 -18.06 -47.69 -21.05
N GLN A 37 -18.75 -47.93 -22.17
CA GLN A 37 -20.20 -47.78 -22.25
C GLN A 37 -20.95 -48.77 -21.35
N ILE A 38 -20.50 -50.02 -21.30
CA ILE A 38 -21.04 -51.03 -20.37
C ILE A 38 -20.85 -50.57 -18.93
N GLN A 39 -19.67 -50.08 -18.57
CA GLN A 39 -19.38 -49.64 -17.21
C GLN A 39 -20.19 -48.39 -16.82
N ILE A 40 -20.35 -47.42 -17.73
CA ILE A 40 -21.25 -46.27 -17.55
C ILE A 40 -22.69 -46.73 -17.29
N ALA A 41 -23.17 -47.75 -18.03
CA ALA A 41 -24.52 -48.29 -17.85
C ALA A 41 -24.69 -48.93 -16.46
N LYS A 42 -23.69 -49.65 -15.95
CA LYS A 42 -23.70 -50.21 -14.59
C LYS A 42 -23.76 -49.14 -13.51
N VAL A 43 -22.95 -48.08 -13.61
CA VAL A 43 -22.99 -46.95 -12.66
C VAL A 43 -24.36 -46.28 -12.68
N ARG A 44 -24.94 -46.05 -13.87
CA ARG A 44 -26.31 -45.50 -14.01
C ARG A 44 -27.37 -46.40 -13.39
N ALA A 45 -27.28 -47.71 -13.60
CA ALA A 45 -28.21 -48.68 -13.02
C ALA A 45 -28.13 -48.67 -11.49
N ALA A 46 -26.92 -48.70 -10.92
CA ALA A 46 -26.68 -48.62 -9.48
C ALA A 46 -27.20 -47.31 -8.86
N MET A 47 -26.97 -46.17 -9.53
CA MET A 47 -27.50 -44.87 -9.11
C MET A 47 -29.04 -44.84 -9.13
N ARG A 48 -29.68 -45.42 -10.15
CA ARG A 48 -31.15 -45.52 -10.23
C ARG A 48 -31.72 -46.42 -9.13
N ALA A 49 -31.07 -47.54 -8.85
CA ALA A 49 -31.41 -48.45 -7.76
C ALA A 49 -31.14 -47.86 -6.36
N ARG A 50 -30.45 -46.71 -6.29
CA ARG A 50 -30.01 -46.04 -5.05
C ARG A 50 -29.16 -46.91 -4.12
N ASP A 51 -28.52 -47.95 -4.66
CA ASP A 51 -27.60 -48.80 -3.89
C ASP A 51 -26.26 -48.09 -3.72
N GLN A 52 -25.99 -47.62 -2.50
CA GLN A 52 -24.77 -46.88 -2.17
C GLN A 52 -23.51 -47.71 -2.38
N LYS A 53 -23.48 -48.98 -1.95
CA LYS A 53 -22.26 -49.81 -2.01
C LYS A 53 -21.92 -50.12 -3.45
N THR A 54 -22.91 -50.54 -4.23
CA THR A 54 -22.72 -50.85 -5.64
C THR A 54 -22.40 -49.59 -6.45
N THR A 55 -23.02 -48.44 -6.14
CA THR A 55 -22.72 -47.18 -6.83
C THR A 55 -21.27 -46.76 -6.62
N ILE A 56 -20.76 -46.84 -5.39
CA ILE A 56 -19.36 -46.50 -5.09
C ILE A 56 -18.42 -47.48 -5.81
N HIS A 57 -18.63 -48.79 -5.66
CA HIS A 57 -17.78 -49.82 -6.28
C HIS A 57 -17.70 -49.69 -7.81
N GLU A 58 -18.84 -49.53 -8.49
CA GLU A 58 -18.88 -49.40 -9.94
C GLU A 58 -18.32 -48.05 -10.41
N SER A 59 -18.42 -47.00 -9.58
CA SER A 59 -17.80 -45.69 -9.86
C SER A 59 -16.28 -45.75 -9.74
N GLU A 60 -15.73 -46.42 -8.73
CA GLU A 60 -14.29 -46.63 -8.58
C GLU A 60 -13.72 -47.40 -9.77
N ARG A 61 -14.41 -48.47 -10.21
CA ARG A 61 -14.04 -49.20 -11.44
C ARG A 61 -14.07 -48.32 -12.68
N LEU A 62 -15.10 -47.49 -12.83
CA LEU A 62 -15.19 -46.56 -13.96
C LEU A 62 -14.03 -45.55 -13.94
N ASP A 63 -13.70 -45.00 -12.78
CA ASP A 63 -12.60 -44.05 -12.61
C ASP A 63 -11.24 -44.69 -12.94
N GLU A 64 -11.02 -45.94 -12.50
CA GLU A 64 -9.80 -46.69 -12.84
C GLU A 64 -9.67 -46.90 -14.35
N MET A 65 -10.76 -47.28 -15.04
CA MET A 65 -10.77 -47.40 -16.50
C MET A 65 -10.49 -46.06 -17.20
N LEU A 66 -11.10 -44.97 -16.71
CA LEU A 66 -10.86 -43.63 -17.26
C LEU A 66 -9.42 -43.18 -17.06
N SER A 67 -8.81 -43.48 -15.92
CA SER A 67 -7.42 -43.10 -15.62
C SER A 67 -6.42 -43.71 -16.61
N LYS A 68 -6.68 -44.94 -17.10
CA LYS A 68 -5.85 -45.63 -18.10
C LYS A 68 -5.87 -44.94 -19.47
N HIS A 69 -7.00 -44.33 -19.84
CA HIS A 69 -7.20 -43.68 -21.15
C HIS A 69 -7.10 -42.16 -21.12
N THR A 70 -6.99 -41.60 -19.93
CA THR A 70 -6.81 -40.17 -19.66
C THR A 70 -5.70 -40.02 -18.62
N PRO A 71 -4.44 -40.30 -19.00
CA PRO A 71 -3.34 -40.02 -18.10
C PRO A 71 -3.41 -38.52 -17.75
N PRO A 72 -3.26 -38.15 -16.46
CA PRO A 72 -3.19 -36.75 -16.10
C PRO A 72 -2.09 -36.09 -16.94
N PRO A 73 -2.29 -34.84 -17.39
CA PRO A 73 -1.20 -34.08 -18.00
C PRO A 73 0.02 -34.16 -17.08
N LYS A 74 1.23 -34.35 -17.64
CA LYS A 74 2.45 -34.56 -16.87
C LYS A 74 2.67 -33.53 -15.75
N ASP A 75 2.15 -32.31 -15.94
CA ASP A 75 2.33 -31.17 -15.06
C ASP A 75 1.01 -30.63 -14.47
N ALA A 76 -0.01 -31.49 -14.27
CA ALA A 76 -1.33 -31.08 -13.79
C ALA A 76 -1.29 -30.23 -12.51
N ILE A 77 -0.46 -30.61 -11.53
CA ILE A 77 -0.26 -29.87 -10.28
C ILE A 77 0.31 -28.48 -10.54
N TRP A 78 1.31 -28.38 -11.42
CA TRP A 78 1.93 -27.10 -11.77
C TRP A 78 0.95 -26.19 -12.51
N ARG A 79 0.17 -26.74 -13.45
CA ARG A 79 -0.82 -25.96 -14.18
C ARG A 79 -1.89 -25.36 -13.27
N GLU A 80 -2.44 -26.15 -12.34
CA GLU A 80 -3.46 -25.67 -11.39
C GLU A 80 -2.89 -24.58 -10.47
N ASN A 81 -1.69 -24.79 -9.92
CA ASN A 81 -1.04 -23.79 -9.07
C ASN A 81 -0.74 -22.50 -9.84
N VAL A 82 -0.25 -22.60 -11.08
CA VAL A 82 0.03 -21.44 -11.94
C VAL A 82 -1.26 -20.69 -12.28
N GLU A 83 -2.34 -21.39 -12.61
CA GLU A 83 -3.64 -20.77 -12.89
C GLU A 83 -4.16 -20.01 -11.67
N VAL A 84 -4.12 -20.63 -10.49
CA VAL A 84 -4.55 -19.99 -9.23
C VAL A 84 -3.68 -18.77 -8.90
N ILE A 85 -2.36 -18.88 -9.04
CA ILE A 85 -1.44 -17.76 -8.82
C ILE A 85 -1.73 -16.63 -9.82
N LEU A 86 -1.95 -16.95 -11.09
CA LEU A 86 -2.22 -15.95 -12.12
C LEU A 86 -3.55 -15.24 -11.87
N VAL A 87 -4.61 -15.98 -11.53
CA VAL A 87 -5.90 -15.39 -11.14
C VAL A 87 -5.74 -14.50 -9.91
N ALA A 88 -5.01 -14.95 -8.89
CA ALA A 88 -4.74 -14.15 -7.69
C ALA A 88 -3.96 -12.87 -8.01
N ILE A 89 -2.96 -12.93 -8.89
CA ILE A 89 -2.21 -11.75 -9.36
C ILE A 89 -3.12 -10.80 -10.12
N VAL A 90 -3.93 -11.28 -11.07
CA VAL A 90 -4.85 -10.44 -11.85
C VAL A 90 -5.87 -9.75 -10.95
N VAL A 91 -6.46 -10.49 -9.99
CA VAL A 91 -7.38 -9.92 -9.01
C VAL A 91 -6.66 -8.90 -8.12
N ALA A 92 -5.47 -9.21 -7.61
CA ALA A 92 -4.70 -8.29 -6.77
C ALA A 92 -4.30 -7.01 -7.53
N VAL A 93 -3.88 -7.13 -8.80
CA VAL A 93 -3.56 -6.00 -9.68
C VAL A 93 -4.82 -5.19 -9.99
N GLY A 94 -5.96 -5.82 -10.25
CA GLY A 94 -7.23 -5.15 -10.46
C GLY A 94 -7.68 -4.36 -9.23
N ILE A 95 -7.69 -5.00 -8.06
CA ILE A 95 -8.03 -4.33 -6.78
C ILE A 95 -7.08 -3.17 -6.50
N ARG A 96 -5.77 -3.39 -6.67
CA ARG A 96 -4.74 -2.38 -6.44
C ARG A 96 -4.87 -1.20 -7.39
N SER A 97 -5.21 -1.45 -8.65
CA SER A 97 -5.28 -0.42 -9.67
C SER A 97 -6.50 0.47 -9.48
N TYR A 98 -7.65 -0.11 -9.13
CA TYR A 98 -8.94 0.58 -9.19
C TYR A 98 -9.59 0.89 -7.84
N PHE A 99 -9.26 0.15 -6.77
CA PHE A 99 -10.00 0.24 -5.50
C PHE A 99 -9.12 0.72 -4.34
N LEU A 100 -8.06 -0.03 -4.03
CA LEU A 100 -7.26 0.18 -2.82
C LEU A 100 -5.77 0.08 -3.11
N GLN A 101 -5.06 1.21 -3.01
CA GLN A 101 -3.62 1.26 -3.18
C GLN A 101 -2.93 1.53 -1.84
N PRO A 102 -1.94 0.71 -1.43
CA PRO A 102 -1.13 0.99 -0.25
C PRO A 102 -0.13 2.11 -0.55
N PHE A 103 -0.03 3.07 0.36
CA PHE A 103 0.96 4.14 0.34
C PHE A 103 1.70 4.22 1.66
N LYS A 104 3.01 4.49 1.58
CA LYS A 104 3.84 4.82 2.74
C LYS A 104 3.96 6.33 2.83
N ILE A 105 3.80 6.90 4.02
CA ILE A 105 3.94 8.35 4.24
C ILE A 105 5.41 8.67 4.53
N PRO A 106 6.12 9.39 3.64
CA PRO A 106 7.54 9.66 3.85
C PRO A 106 7.80 10.81 4.82
N THR A 107 6.92 11.81 4.91
CA THR A 107 7.18 13.07 5.62
C THR A 107 6.25 13.31 6.82
N GLY A 108 6.75 14.06 7.81
CA GLY A 108 6.00 14.44 9.02
C GLY A 108 4.95 15.55 8.83
N SER A 109 4.59 15.91 7.60
CA SER A 109 3.73 17.06 7.31
C SER A 109 2.27 16.89 7.75
N MET A 110 1.82 15.64 7.92
CA MET A 110 0.49 15.31 8.45
C MET A 110 0.50 15.01 9.95
N GLN A 111 1.63 15.16 10.64
CA GLN A 111 1.67 14.97 12.09
C GLN A 111 0.82 16.03 12.80
N PRO A 112 0.20 15.71 13.94
CA PRO A 112 0.14 14.41 14.59
C PRO A 112 -0.97 13.49 14.08
N THR A 113 -1.71 13.85 13.02
CA THR A 113 -2.81 13.03 12.45
C THR A 113 -2.30 11.76 11.80
N LEU A 114 -1.21 11.86 11.03
CA LEU A 114 -0.50 10.74 10.43
C LEU A 114 1.00 10.96 10.59
N ASN A 115 1.73 9.89 10.85
CA ASN A 115 3.17 9.92 10.98
C ASN A 115 3.85 9.63 9.65
N GLY A 116 4.83 10.46 9.28
CA GLY A 116 5.84 10.08 8.31
C GLY A 116 6.91 9.19 8.94
N ILE A 117 8.02 9.01 8.21
CA ILE A 117 9.21 8.36 8.75
C ILE A 117 9.77 9.23 9.89
N ILE A 118 10.15 8.62 11.02
CA ILE A 118 10.69 9.33 12.18
C ILE A 118 11.96 8.62 12.65
N GLY A 119 13.04 9.38 12.82
CA GLY A 119 14.26 8.93 13.47
C GLY A 119 14.21 9.19 14.97
N HIS A 120 14.67 8.20 15.74
CA HIS A 120 14.86 8.26 17.18
C HIS A 120 16.36 8.02 17.46
N PRO A 121 17.18 9.08 17.52
CA PRO A 121 18.59 8.95 17.86
C PRO A 121 18.77 8.34 19.25
N MET A 122 19.74 7.42 19.38
CA MET A 122 20.05 6.73 20.63
C MET A 122 21.56 6.67 20.82
N THR A 123 22.01 6.74 22.07
CA THR A 123 23.40 6.50 22.45
C THR A 123 23.68 5.00 22.66
N GLU A 124 22.67 4.29 23.16
CA GLU A 124 22.71 2.85 23.42
C GLU A 124 22.60 2.02 22.15
N SER A 125 23.19 0.83 22.18
CA SER A 125 23.12 -0.15 21.08
C SER A 125 21.69 -0.65 20.87
N ALA A 126 21.41 -1.13 19.67
CA ALA A 126 20.12 -1.71 19.31
C ALA A 126 19.75 -2.88 20.24
N PRO A 127 18.44 -3.10 20.49
CA PRO A 127 17.98 -4.20 21.32
C PRO A 127 18.28 -5.55 20.65
N ASN A 128 18.04 -6.65 21.39
CA ASN A 128 18.27 -8.00 20.88
C ASN A 128 17.39 -8.30 19.64
N ILE A 129 17.79 -9.31 18.86
CA ILE A 129 17.18 -9.64 17.57
C ILE A 129 15.67 -9.95 17.70
N PHE A 130 15.23 -10.59 18.79
CA PHE A 130 13.82 -10.90 19.00
C PHE A 130 12.99 -9.65 19.24
N GLN A 131 13.49 -8.73 20.08
CA GLN A 131 12.82 -7.45 20.31
C GLN A 131 12.77 -6.63 19.02
N ARG A 132 13.86 -6.59 18.24
CA ARG A 132 13.89 -5.92 16.94
C ARG A 132 12.86 -6.48 15.97
N ALA A 133 12.68 -7.80 15.93
CA ALA A 133 11.68 -8.44 15.09
C ALA A 133 10.24 -8.08 15.53
N LEU A 134 9.98 -8.08 16.84
CA LEU A 134 8.68 -7.68 17.39
C LEU A 134 8.37 -6.21 17.10
N GLU A 135 9.32 -5.31 17.33
CA GLU A 135 9.17 -3.88 17.08
C GLU A 135 9.08 -3.57 15.58
N PHE A 136 9.75 -4.34 14.73
CA PHE A 136 9.54 -4.27 13.29
C PHE A 136 8.10 -4.63 12.94
N VAL A 137 7.57 -5.77 13.41
CA VAL A 137 6.19 -6.17 13.09
C VAL A 137 5.16 -5.19 13.66
N ALA A 138 5.37 -4.72 14.89
CA ALA A 138 4.42 -3.86 15.58
C ALA A 138 4.46 -2.40 15.10
N LEU A 139 5.67 -1.83 14.99
CA LEU A 139 5.90 -0.40 14.80
C LEU A 139 6.57 -0.07 13.46
N GLY A 140 7.01 -1.08 12.70
CA GLY A 140 7.82 -0.86 11.51
C GLY A 140 9.19 -0.26 11.82
N ARG A 141 9.65 -0.46 13.05
CA ARG A 141 10.89 0.09 13.57
C ARG A 141 12.09 -0.69 13.05
N ASN A 142 13.05 0.02 12.49
CA ASN A 142 14.35 -0.51 12.09
C ASN A 142 15.44 0.16 12.93
N TYR A 143 16.50 -0.57 13.24
CA TYR A 143 17.62 -0.04 14.02
C TYR A 143 18.83 0.16 13.13
N ILE A 144 19.50 1.30 13.33
CA ILE A 144 20.73 1.68 12.64
C ILE A 144 21.84 1.87 13.68
N ASP A 145 23.04 1.41 13.34
CA ASP A 145 24.24 1.58 14.17
C ASP A 145 25.45 1.77 13.25
N VAL A 146 25.82 3.03 13.05
CA VAL A 146 26.91 3.45 12.18
C VAL A 146 27.91 4.22 13.02
N VAL A 147 29.14 3.70 13.05
CA VAL A 147 30.26 4.23 13.82
C VAL A 147 31.46 4.37 12.89
N SER A 148 32.10 5.54 12.92
CA SER A 148 33.31 5.80 12.16
C SER A 148 34.44 4.92 12.67
N GLN A 149 35.17 4.23 11.78
CA GLN A 149 36.32 3.41 12.20
C GLN A 149 37.62 4.22 12.20
N GLU A 150 37.64 5.36 11.52
CA GLU A 150 38.80 6.23 11.38
C GLU A 150 38.41 7.70 11.60
N GLU A 151 39.40 8.59 11.63
CA GLU A 151 39.14 10.02 11.49
C GLU A 151 38.64 10.31 10.08
N ASP A 152 37.40 10.79 9.98
CA ASP A 152 36.75 10.96 8.69
C ASP A 152 35.73 12.11 8.72
N THR A 153 35.53 12.74 7.57
CA THR A 153 34.60 13.84 7.39
C THR A 153 33.52 13.44 6.39
N VAL A 154 32.26 13.70 6.70
CA VAL A 154 31.14 13.43 5.80
C VAL A 154 31.22 14.36 4.59
N GLU A 155 31.37 13.81 3.38
CA GLU A 155 31.34 14.56 2.13
C GLU A 155 29.89 14.78 1.65
N SER A 156 29.08 13.73 1.71
CA SER A 156 27.71 13.77 1.21
C SER A 156 26.80 12.71 1.82
N VAL A 157 25.50 13.01 1.84
CA VAL A 157 24.44 12.05 2.17
C VAL A 157 23.51 11.97 0.97
N THR A 158 23.46 10.82 0.32
CA THR A 158 22.73 10.62 -0.94
C THR A 158 21.69 9.52 -0.80
N GLU A 159 20.46 9.76 -1.24
CA GLU A 159 19.41 8.74 -1.22
C GLU A 159 19.60 7.76 -2.37
N GLN A 160 19.32 6.49 -2.08
CA GLN A 160 19.28 5.39 -3.04
C GLN A 160 17.97 4.64 -2.85
N LYS A 161 17.22 4.46 -3.93
CA LYS A 161 15.96 3.71 -3.93
C LYS A 161 16.22 2.29 -4.42
N PHE A 162 15.82 1.30 -3.64
CA PHE A 162 15.81 -0.10 -4.07
C PHE A 162 14.36 -0.56 -4.30
N LEU A 163 14.11 -1.14 -5.48
CA LEU A 163 12.78 -1.55 -5.96
C LEU A 163 11.70 -0.45 -5.85
N PHE A 164 12.06 0.84 -5.86
CA PHE A 164 11.16 2.00 -5.73
C PHE A 164 10.49 2.20 -4.36
N PHE A 165 10.55 1.24 -3.41
CA PHE A 165 9.86 1.34 -2.11
C PHE A 165 10.79 1.35 -0.89
N PHE A 166 12.02 0.86 -1.02
CA PHE A 166 13.00 0.92 0.06
C PHE A 166 13.93 2.11 -0.17
N THR A 167 13.86 3.09 0.73
CA THR A 167 14.78 4.23 0.74
C THR A 167 15.95 3.94 1.66
N PHE A 168 17.13 3.79 1.06
CA PHE A 168 18.40 3.78 1.77
C PHE A 168 19.09 5.11 1.53
N SER A 169 20.02 5.47 2.41
CA SER A 169 20.94 6.58 2.16
C SER A 169 22.36 6.10 2.29
N ARG A 170 23.19 6.55 1.35
CA ARG A 170 24.63 6.40 1.41
C ARG A 170 25.24 7.64 2.03
N ILE A 171 25.80 7.46 3.22
CA ILE A 171 26.66 8.45 3.88
C ILE A 171 28.07 8.20 3.33
N ARG A 172 28.55 9.12 2.51
CA ARG A 172 29.91 9.08 1.96
C ARG A 172 30.77 10.03 2.77
N CYS A 173 31.82 9.50 3.35
CA CYS A 173 32.88 10.23 3.99
C CYS A 173 34.14 10.21 3.09
N GLU A 174 35.18 10.96 3.44
CA GLU A 174 36.42 11.06 2.65
C GLU A 174 37.12 9.70 2.51
N ARG A 175 37.07 8.87 3.55
CA ARG A 175 37.76 7.57 3.60
C ARG A 175 36.80 6.38 3.60
N GLN A 176 35.59 6.57 4.10
CA GLN A 176 34.62 5.49 4.33
C GLN A 176 33.26 5.77 3.69
N SER A 177 32.45 4.74 3.53
CA SER A 177 31.05 4.93 3.12
C SER A 177 30.13 3.92 3.77
N PHE A 178 28.97 4.39 4.22
CA PHE A 178 27.99 3.61 4.95
C PHE A 178 26.64 3.65 4.24
N THR A 179 25.95 2.51 4.20
CA THR A 179 24.58 2.43 3.67
C THR A 179 23.62 2.22 4.82
N VAL A 180 22.64 3.12 4.95
CA VAL A 180 21.73 3.19 6.09
C VAL A 180 20.29 3.11 5.61
N TYR A 181 19.46 2.33 6.30
CA TYR A 181 18.03 2.25 6.00
C TYR A 181 17.27 3.44 6.61
N ALA A 182 17.48 4.61 6.02
CA ALA A 182 16.81 5.85 6.36
C ALA A 182 16.87 6.82 5.16
N PRO A 183 15.84 7.64 4.91
CA PRO A 183 15.95 8.78 3.99
C PRO A 183 17.00 9.78 4.45
N ALA A 184 17.60 10.51 3.51
CA ALA A 184 18.65 11.49 3.79
C ALA A 184 18.11 12.67 4.59
N GLU A 185 16.83 13.00 4.43
CA GLU A 185 16.16 14.01 5.25
C GLU A 185 16.11 13.58 6.72
N ILE A 186 15.82 12.32 7.03
CA ILE A 186 15.78 11.80 8.40
C ILE A 186 17.17 11.77 9.03
N LEU A 187 18.18 11.38 8.25
CA LEU A 187 19.58 11.44 8.71
C LEU A 187 20.01 12.87 9.06
N ARG A 188 19.60 13.85 8.26
CA ARG A 188 19.88 15.27 8.53
C ARG A 188 19.06 15.80 9.70
N GLN A 189 17.75 15.69 9.66
CA GLN A 189 16.83 16.30 10.62
C GLN A 189 16.93 15.66 12.01
N ASP A 190 16.90 14.32 12.08
CA ASP A 190 16.80 13.62 13.36
C ASP A 190 18.19 13.22 13.88
N PHE A 191 19.01 12.57 13.05
CA PHE A 191 20.34 12.09 13.45
C PHE A 191 21.47 13.13 13.33
N LYS A 192 21.17 14.32 12.80
CA LYS A 192 22.12 15.44 12.64
C LYS A 192 23.36 15.10 11.81
N VAL A 193 23.22 14.24 10.80
CA VAL A 193 24.29 13.88 9.87
C VAL A 193 24.30 14.85 8.70
N TYR A 194 25.34 15.70 8.62
CA TYR A 194 25.49 16.72 7.57
C TYR A 194 26.86 16.62 6.90
N PRO A 195 26.98 17.02 5.62
CA PRO A 195 28.29 17.29 5.01
C PRO A 195 29.12 18.25 5.87
N GLY A 196 30.39 17.93 6.07
CA GLY A 196 31.31 18.67 6.93
C GLY A 196 31.37 18.19 8.38
N ASN A 197 30.48 17.30 8.83
CA ASN A 197 30.63 16.66 10.13
C ASN A 197 31.88 15.78 10.15
N THR A 198 32.76 15.98 11.13
CA THR A 198 33.95 15.15 11.34
C THR A 198 33.73 14.21 12.53
N TYR A 199 34.19 12.96 12.38
CA TYR A 199 34.08 11.93 13.39
C TYR A 199 35.46 11.31 13.66
N HIS A 200 35.75 11.05 14.93
CA HIS A 200 36.93 10.29 15.35
C HIS A 200 36.66 8.78 15.28
N PRO A 201 37.70 7.91 15.35
CA PRO A 201 37.52 6.47 15.47
C PRO A 201 36.63 6.12 16.67
N GLY A 202 35.60 5.30 16.45
CA GLY A 202 34.58 4.97 17.45
C GLY A 202 33.47 6.02 17.60
N GLY A 203 33.53 7.14 16.87
CA GLY A 203 32.53 8.19 16.87
C GLY A 203 31.21 7.74 16.22
N ILE A 204 30.09 8.01 16.88
CA ILE A 204 28.76 7.65 16.37
C ILE A 204 28.40 8.58 15.22
N VAL A 205 28.31 8.03 14.01
CA VAL A 205 27.82 8.75 12.83
C VAL A 205 26.30 8.82 12.86
N ALA A 206 25.65 7.65 13.02
CA ALA A 206 24.20 7.56 13.18
C ALA A 206 23.84 6.28 13.95
N ARG A 207 23.26 6.44 15.15
CA ARG A 207 22.78 5.32 15.97
C ARG A 207 21.39 5.61 16.49
N GLY A 208 20.51 4.61 16.39
CA GLY A 208 19.16 4.69 16.94
C GLY A 208 18.13 3.89 16.13
N ALA A 209 16.87 4.27 16.26
CA ALA A 209 15.75 3.64 15.60
C ALA A 209 15.14 4.53 14.52
N VAL A 210 14.57 3.93 13.48
CA VAL A 210 13.86 4.60 12.40
C VAL A 210 12.51 3.92 12.22
N ASP A 211 11.44 4.65 12.52
CA ASP A 211 10.08 4.20 12.28
C ASP A 211 9.70 4.52 10.84
N THR A 212 9.10 3.56 10.16
CA THR A 212 8.78 3.64 8.72
C THR A 212 7.63 4.61 8.37
N GLY A 213 6.95 5.18 9.38
CA GLY A 213 5.74 5.98 9.20
C GLY A 213 4.48 5.15 8.94
N ASP A 214 3.34 5.84 8.94
CA ASP A 214 2.04 5.22 8.71
C ASP A 214 1.92 4.79 7.24
N GLN A 215 1.41 3.58 7.06
CA GLN A 215 1.02 3.02 5.77
C GLN A 215 -0.49 3.00 5.66
N VAL A 216 -0.99 3.59 4.58
CA VAL A 216 -2.39 3.90 4.40
C VAL A 216 -2.97 3.23 3.17
N PHE A 217 -4.21 2.79 3.27
CA PHE A 217 -5.03 2.47 2.11
C PHE A 217 -5.71 3.73 1.61
N VAL A 218 -5.66 3.89 0.29
CA VAL A 218 -6.33 4.97 -0.44
C VAL A 218 -7.49 4.39 -1.23
N ASP A 219 -8.69 4.92 -0.99
CA ASP A 219 -9.88 4.68 -1.80
C ASP A 219 -9.78 5.51 -3.09
N LYS A 220 -9.46 4.82 -4.18
CA LYS A 220 -9.34 5.39 -5.53
C LYS A 220 -10.66 5.42 -6.28
N PHE A 221 -11.72 4.82 -5.73
CA PHE A 221 -12.98 4.62 -6.42
C PHE A 221 -13.93 5.80 -6.18
N SER A 222 -14.13 6.20 -4.92
CA SER A 222 -15.18 7.15 -4.55
C SER A 222 -15.10 8.48 -5.31
N TYR A 223 -13.91 9.06 -5.46
CA TYR A 223 -13.74 10.36 -6.11
C TYR A 223 -14.01 10.38 -7.62
N ASN A 224 -14.20 9.22 -8.27
CA ASN A 224 -14.69 9.20 -9.66
C ASN A 224 -16.19 9.51 -9.76
N PHE A 225 -16.93 9.46 -8.65
CA PHE A 225 -18.38 9.62 -8.61
C PHE A 225 -18.84 10.77 -7.73
N ILE A 226 -17.99 11.21 -6.79
CA ILE A 226 -18.26 12.33 -5.91
C ILE A 226 -17.11 13.34 -5.96
N GLN A 227 -17.43 14.62 -5.84
CA GLN A 227 -16.40 15.63 -5.63
C GLN A 227 -15.76 15.41 -4.25
N PRO A 228 -14.42 15.43 -4.15
CA PRO A 228 -13.69 15.38 -2.89
C PRO A 228 -14.22 16.39 -1.87
N PRO A 229 -14.79 15.94 -0.75
CA PRO A 229 -15.35 16.86 0.23
C PRO A 229 -14.24 17.53 1.04
N ARG A 230 -14.45 18.81 1.39
CA ARG A 230 -13.55 19.54 2.29
C ARG A 230 -13.38 18.79 3.62
N GLY A 231 -12.14 18.76 4.10
CA GLY A 231 -11.73 18.11 5.33
C GLY A 231 -11.21 16.69 5.13
N ASP A 232 -11.41 16.05 3.99
CA ASP A 232 -10.86 14.72 3.74
C ASP A 232 -9.32 14.76 3.72
N VAL A 233 -8.72 13.67 4.20
CA VAL A 233 -7.31 13.40 3.95
C VAL A 233 -7.22 12.72 2.59
N PHE A 234 -6.52 13.32 1.64
CA PHE A 234 -6.50 12.90 0.25
C PHE A 234 -5.08 12.74 -0.27
N VAL A 235 -4.94 11.82 -1.22
CA VAL A 235 -3.70 11.54 -1.93
C VAL A 235 -3.81 12.10 -3.35
N PHE A 236 -2.74 12.72 -3.81
CA PHE A 236 -2.63 13.27 -5.15
C PHE A 236 -1.22 13.10 -5.71
N ARG A 237 -1.13 13.06 -7.04
CA ARG A 237 0.12 13.09 -7.79
C ARG A 237 0.67 14.51 -7.81
N THR A 238 1.98 14.65 -7.83
CA THR A 238 2.62 15.97 -7.92
C THR A 238 3.13 16.31 -9.32
N ASP A 239 2.77 15.49 -10.31
CA ASP A 239 3.09 15.73 -11.73
C ASP A 239 2.69 17.15 -12.13
N HIS A 240 3.61 17.90 -12.73
CA HIS A 240 3.35 19.25 -13.27
C HIS A 240 2.89 20.31 -12.26
N ILE A 241 3.05 20.08 -10.95
CA ILE A 241 2.84 21.12 -9.94
C ILE A 241 4.10 21.98 -9.82
N LEU A 242 3.99 23.26 -10.16
CA LEU A 242 5.10 24.21 -10.08
C LEU A 242 5.65 24.29 -8.65
N GLY A 243 6.98 24.24 -8.51
CA GLY A 243 7.64 24.30 -7.20
C GLY A 243 7.86 22.94 -6.52
N ILE A 244 7.29 21.86 -7.05
CA ILE A 244 7.62 20.50 -6.61
C ILE A 244 8.63 19.89 -7.58
N ARG A 245 9.77 19.42 -7.04
CA ARG A 245 10.81 18.78 -7.85
C ARG A 245 10.44 17.32 -8.12
N GLU A 246 10.40 16.97 -9.40
CA GLU A 246 10.27 15.60 -9.85
C GLU A 246 11.62 14.86 -9.73
N ASP A 247 11.56 13.60 -9.31
CA ASP A 247 12.73 12.74 -9.22
C ASP A 247 12.99 12.11 -10.60
N PRO A 248 14.20 12.26 -11.20
CA PRO A 248 14.47 11.76 -12.54
C PRO A 248 14.34 10.23 -12.70
N GLU A 249 14.49 9.46 -11.62
CA GLU A 249 14.44 8.00 -11.65
C GLU A 249 13.03 7.44 -11.37
N SER A 250 12.27 8.13 -10.52
CA SER A 250 10.99 7.65 -9.97
C SER A 250 9.78 8.52 -10.30
N GLY A 251 9.97 9.63 -11.02
CA GLY A 251 8.92 10.55 -11.42
C GLY A 251 8.44 11.44 -10.27
N ALA A 252 7.26 12.05 -10.45
CA ALA A 252 6.69 12.91 -9.43
C ALA A 252 6.21 12.08 -8.21
N PRO A 253 6.52 12.50 -6.97
CA PRO A 253 6.04 11.80 -5.79
C PRO A 253 4.52 11.91 -5.62
N TYR A 254 3.95 11.00 -4.83
CA TYR A 254 2.58 11.12 -4.32
C TYR A 254 2.60 11.82 -2.97
N TYR A 255 1.73 12.81 -2.79
CA TYR A 255 1.57 13.54 -1.52
C TYR A 255 0.23 13.21 -0.88
N ILE A 256 0.21 13.24 0.46
CA ILE A 256 -0.99 13.09 1.28
C ILE A 256 -1.14 14.34 2.13
N LYS A 257 -2.29 15.01 2.03
CA LYS A 257 -2.59 16.26 2.75
C LYS A 257 -4.05 16.28 3.18
N ARG A 258 -4.42 17.28 3.98
CA ARG A 258 -5.83 17.60 4.24
C ARG A 258 -6.35 18.52 3.14
N LEU A 259 -7.52 18.19 2.59
CA LEU A 259 -8.24 19.01 1.63
C LEU A 259 -8.90 20.17 2.38
N THR A 260 -8.29 21.34 2.35
CA THR A 260 -8.74 22.51 3.12
C THR A 260 -9.68 23.43 2.34
N GLY A 261 -9.71 23.35 1.02
CA GLY A 261 -10.68 24.07 0.20
C GLY A 261 -10.95 23.39 -1.14
N THR A 262 -12.16 23.62 -1.64
CA THR A 262 -12.71 23.09 -2.89
C THR A 262 -12.87 24.19 -3.95
N PRO A 263 -13.10 23.87 -5.24
CA PRO A 263 -13.26 24.88 -6.28
C PRO A 263 -14.24 26.01 -5.88
N GLY A 264 -13.80 27.26 -6.02
CA GLY A 264 -14.59 28.45 -5.70
C GLY A 264 -14.59 28.89 -4.22
N ASP A 265 -14.03 28.11 -3.30
CA ASP A 265 -13.84 28.57 -1.92
C ASP A 265 -12.83 29.72 -1.86
N GLU A 266 -13.13 30.76 -1.08
CA GLU A 266 -12.19 31.78 -0.64
C GLU A 266 -11.61 31.37 0.72
N LEU A 267 -10.30 31.09 0.75
CA LEU A 267 -9.58 30.72 1.96
C LEU A 267 -8.87 31.94 2.58
N ARG A 268 -8.86 31.99 3.90
CA ARG A 268 -8.08 32.96 4.68
C ARG A 268 -7.53 32.31 5.94
N ILE A 269 -6.26 32.55 6.23
CA ILE A 269 -5.65 32.16 7.51
C ILE A 269 -5.51 33.42 8.36
N ASP A 270 -6.05 33.34 9.57
CA ASP A 270 -5.77 34.28 10.65
C ASP A 270 -5.44 33.43 11.86
N SER A 271 -4.13 33.15 11.97
CA SER A 271 -3.59 32.07 12.79
C SER A 271 -4.08 32.13 14.23
N PRO A 272 -4.47 30.98 14.83
CA PRO A 272 -4.34 29.61 14.31
C PRO A 272 -5.50 29.13 13.41
N LYS A 273 -6.41 30.03 13.01
CA LYS A 273 -7.71 29.67 12.43
C LYS A 273 -7.71 29.72 10.91
N LEU A 274 -8.45 28.78 10.31
CA LEU A 274 -8.77 28.78 8.89
C LEU A 274 -10.22 29.23 8.70
N TYR A 275 -10.41 30.19 7.80
CA TYR A 275 -11.71 30.68 7.37
C TYR A 275 -11.95 30.29 5.92
N VAL A 276 -13.21 29.98 5.61
CA VAL A 276 -13.68 29.65 4.28
C VAL A 276 -14.92 30.47 3.97
N ASN A 277 -14.88 31.25 2.89
CA ASN A 277 -15.97 32.15 2.48
C ASN A 277 -16.40 33.10 3.62
N GLY A 278 -15.42 33.65 4.33
CA GLY A 278 -15.63 34.55 5.48
C GLY A 278 -16.01 33.86 6.80
N GLU A 279 -16.43 32.60 6.80
CA GLU A 279 -16.81 31.86 8.00
C GLU A 279 -15.67 30.98 8.55
N LEU A 280 -15.68 30.73 9.87
CA LEU A 280 -14.75 29.77 10.46
C LEU A 280 -15.00 28.35 9.92
N ALA A 281 -13.95 27.64 9.52
CA ALA A 281 -14.08 26.28 8.99
C ALA A 281 -14.70 25.32 10.02
N LYS A 282 -15.62 24.45 9.57
CA LYS A 282 -16.42 23.57 10.47
C LYS A 282 -16.04 22.09 10.39
N ASN A 283 -15.29 21.68 9.37
CA ASN A 283 -14.96 20.26 9.13
C ASN A 283 -14.12 19.69 10.30
N PHE A 284 -14.44 18.48 10.76
CA PHE A 284 -13.86 17.90 11.98
C PHE A 284 -12.32 17.94 12.02
N GLY A 285 -11.65 17.44 10.99
CA GLY A 285 -10.19 17.40 10.96
C GLY A 285 -9.53 18.78 10.88
N ILE A 286 -10.16 19.72 10.16
CA ILE A 286 -9.71 21.12 10.11
C ILE A 286 -9.89 21.77 11.49
N ASN A 287 -11.04 21.56 12.12
CA ASN A 287 -11.36 22.05 13.45
C ASN A 287 -10.35 21.54 14.49
N ARG A 288 -10.00 20.25 14.43
CA ARG A 288 -9.00 19.63 15.29
C ARG A 288 -7.62 20.30 15.18
N VAL A 289 -7.20 20.64 13.96
CA VAL A 289 -5.93 21.37 13.74
C VAL A 289 -6.01 22.78 14.31
N MET A 290 -7.03 23.56 13.94
CA MET A 290 -7.17 24.96 14.38
C MET A 290 -7.52 25.13 15.86
N ALA A 291 -7.92 24.07 16.56
CA ALA A 291 -8.07 24.08 18.01
C ALA A 291 -6.75 24.42 18.73
N ALA A 292 -5.60 24.20 18.06
CA ALA A 292 -4.27 24.54 18.57
C ALA A 292 -3.96 23.99 19.97
N GLN A 293 -4.54 22.83 20.28
CA GLN A 293 -4.23 22.07 21.49
C GLN A 293 -3.12 21.06 21.20
N PRO A 294 -2.11 20.91 22.09
CA PRO A 294 -1.03 19.96 21.88
C PRO A 294 -1.55 18.56 21.49
N PRO A 295 -1.01 17.94 20.42
CA PRO A 295 0.20 18.34 19.68
C PRO A 295 -0.04 19.29 18.50
N TYR A 296 -1.28 19.69 18.21
CA TYR A 296 -1.60 20.60 17.12
C TYR A 296 -1.25 22.05 17.48
N ARG A 297 -0.74 22.79 16.50
CA ARG A 297 -0.33 24.20 16.67
C ARG A 297 -1.26 25.19 15.98
N GLY A 298 -2.30 24.71 15.29
CA GLY A 298 -3.11 25.54 14.42
C GLY A 298 -2.57 25.67 12.99
N TYR A 299 -3.26 26.47 12.19
CA TYR A 299 -2.84 26.81 10.84
C TYR A 299 -1.92 28.03 10.84
N ALA A 300 -0.76 27.89 10.22
CA ALA A 300 0.23 28.94 10.02
C ALA A 300 0.03 29.62 8.65
N PRO A 301 0.36 30.91 8.51
CA PRO A 301 0.37 31.56 7.21
C PRO A 301 1.38 30.89 6.27
N GLY A 302 1.13 31.02 4.97
CA GLY A 302 2.04 30.57 3.92
C GLY A 302 3.11 31.57 3.57
N GLN A 303 3.82 31.30 2.47
CA GLN A 303 4.78 32.25 1.90
C GLN A 303 4.32 32.77 0.53
N ALA A 304 3.79 31.90 -0.33
CA ALA A 304 3.25 32.28 -1.62
C ALA A 304 1.76 32.61 -1.51
N GLU A 305 0.98 31.67 -0.96
CA GLU A 305 -0.47 31.81 -0.77
C GLU A 305 -0.83 31.86 0.70
N LEU A 306 -1.89 32.61 1.05
CA LEU A 306 -2.36 32.76 2.44
C LEU A 306 -1.26 33.30 3.38
N ALA A 307 -0.42 34.20 2.87
CA ALA A 307 0.71 34.77 3.62
C ALA A 307 0.29 35.75 4.72
N ALA A 308 -0.87 36.41 4.54
CA ALA A 308 -1.43 37.35 5.50
C ALA A 308 -2.97 37.30 5.50
N PRO A 309 -3.65 37.69 6.60
CA PRO A 309 -5.11 37.67 6.68
C PRO A 309 -5.82 38.57 5.65
N ASP A 310 -5.18 39.64 5.21
CA ASP A 310 -5.68 40.57 4.20
C ASP A 310 -5.40 40.13 2.76
N ALA A 311 -4.75 38.97 2.58
CA ALA A 311 -4.49 38.33 1.29
C ALA A 311 -5.21 36.96 1.21
N PRO A 312 -6.56 36.94 1.14
CA PRO A 312 -7.31 35.71 0.94
C PRO A 312 -7.02 35.11 -0.44
N PHE A 313 -7.21 33.80 -0.58
CA PHE A 313 -6.99 33.08 -1.83
C PHE A 313 -8.29 32.42 -2.30
N VAL A 314 -8.73 32.75 -3.51
CA VAL A 314 -9.88 32.10 -4.14
C VAL A 314 -9.40 30.92 -4.97
N ILE A 315 -9.92 29.73 -4.66
CA ILE A 315 -9.51 28.49 -5.33
C ILE A 315 -10.07 28.46 -6.76
N PRO A 316 -9.21 28.32 -7.79
CA PRO A 316 -9.67 28.21 -9.17
C PRO A 316 -10.60 27.02 -9.43
N PRO A 317 -11.43 27.07 -10.49
CA PRO A 317 -12.15 25.89 -10.98
C PRO A 317 -11.20 24.70 -11.22
N HIS A 318 -11.70 23.48 -11.06
CA HIS A 318 -10.94 22.24 -11.28
C HIS A 318 -9.66 22.13 -10.43
N SER A 319 -9.67 22.69 -9.22
CA SER A 319 -8.52 22.63 -8.33
C SER A 319 -8.92 22.55 -6.86
N TYR A 320 -8.03 22.01 -6.03
CA TYR A 320 -8.21 21.82 -4.59
C TYR A 320 -7.03 22.42 -3.82
N PHE A 321 -7.27 22.89 -2.60
CA PHE A 321 -6.19 23.43 -1.77
C PHE A 321 -5.79 22.44 -0.68
N ALA A 322 -4.54 21.98 -0.72
CA ALA A 322 -3.98 20.98 0.18
C ALA A 322 -3.15 21.63 1.28
N MET A 323 -3.42 21.29 2.54
CA MET A 323 -2.61 21.73 3.68
C MET A 323 -2.25 20.55 4.59
N GLY A 324 -1.05 20.57 5.15
CA GLY A 324 -0.63 19.59 6.16
C GLY A 324 -1.15 19.97 7.54
N ASP A 325 -1.53 18.96 8.33
CA ASP A 325 -1.96 19.16 9.72
C ASP A 325 -0.82 19.64 10.62
N ASN A 326 0.43 19.31 10.26
CA ASN A 326 1.63 19.90 10.86
C ASN A 326 1.92 21.24 10.16
N SER A 327 0.99 22.19 10.27
CA SER A 327 0.94 23.37 9.41
C SER A 327 2.23 24.20 9.39
N TYR A 328 2.97 24.26 10.50
CA TYR A 328 4.27 24.97 10.59
C TYR A 328 5.44 24.23 9.94
N ASN A 329 5.30 22.92 9.67
CA ASN A 329 6.35 22.07 9.11
C ASN A 329 5.86 21.36 7.83
N SER A 330 4.90 21.95 7.13
CA SER A 330 4.31 21.37 5.93
C SER A 330 4.57 22.24 4.73
N TYR A 331 5.36 21.72 3.79
CA TYR A 331 5.42 22.23 2.42
C TYR A 331 4.17 21.73 1.67
N ASP A 332 3.25 22.63 1.37
CA ASP A 332 1.91 22.37 0.82
C ASP A 332 1.40 23.55 -0.03
N SER A 333 0.11 23.61 -0.37
CA SER A 333 -0.45 24.57 -1.34
C SER A 333 -0.17 26.05 -1.01
N ARG A 334 0.17 26.35 0.25
CA ARG A 334 0.68 27.67 0.67
C ARG A 334 2.00 28.10 0.03
N TYR A 335 2.72 27.15 -0.58
CA TYR A 335 4.03 27.36 -1.19
C TYR A 335 4.03 27.10 -2.70
N TRP A 336 3.28 26.10 -3.17
CA TRP A 336 3.25 25.67 -4.57
C TRP A 336 1.89 25.84 -5.26
N GLY A 337 0.90 26.43 -4.59
CA GLY A 337 -0.42 26.72 -5.16
C GLY A 337 -1.40 25.54 -5.10
N PRO A 338 -2.53 25.62 -5.82
CA PRO A 338 -3.58 24.61 -5.76
C PRO A 338 -3.22 23.32 -6.51
N VAL A 339 -3.83 22.21 -6.09
CA VAL A 339 -3.72 20.89 -6.73
C VAL A 339 -4.74 20.77 -7.85
N PRO A 340 -4.34 20.50 -9.10
CA PRO A 340 -5.28 20.21 -10.19
C PRO A 340 -6.17 19.00 -9.88
N GLU A 341 -7.44 19.04 -10.30
CA GLU A 341 -8.39 17.95 -10.10
C GLU A 341 -7.91 16.61 -10.69
N GLU A 342 -7.25 16.65 -11.86
CA GLU A 342 -6.66 15.48 -12.54
C GLU A 342 -5.49 14.82 -11.78
N ASN A 343 -4.91 15.54 -10.82
CA ASN A 343 -3.85 15.01 -9.97
C ASN A 343 -4.41 14.24 -8.77
N VAL A 344 -5.70 14.40 -8.45
CA VAL A 344 -6.33 13.72 -7.31
C VAL A 344 -6.40 12.22 -7.55
N VAL A 345 -5.90 11.44 -6.60
CA VAL A 345 -5.84 9.97 -6.69
C VAL A 345 -6.97 9.33 -5.91
N GLY A 346 -7.26 9.83 -4.70
CA GLY A 346 -8.26 9.22 -3.84
C GLY A 346 -8.21 9.69 -2.39
N ARG A 347 -9.12 9.16 -1.59
CA ARG A 347 -9.23 9.45 -0.16
C ARG A 347 -8.35 8.51 0.65
N GLY A 348 -7.54 9.03 1.57
CA GLY A 348 -6.90 8.21 2.60
C GLY A 348 -7.95 7.73 3.59
N VAL A 349 -8.17 6.42 3.67
CA VAL A 349 -9.28 5.85 4.47
C VAL A 349 -8.84 5.10 5.72
N PHE A 350 -7.70 4.41 5.69
CA PHE A 350 -7.32 3.51 6.77
C PHE A 350 -5.81 3.38 6.91
N VAL A 351 -5.26 3.54 8.12
CA VAL A 351 -3.88 3.16 8.45
C VAL A 351 -3.86 1.67 8.77
N TYR A 352 -3.26 0.87 7.89
CA TYR A 352 -3.23 -0.59 8.10
C TYR A 352 -2.00 -1.05 8.88
N TRP A 353 -0.94 -0.25 8.90
CA TRP A 353 0.30 -0.53 9.61
C TRP A 353 1.11 0.76 9.78
N PRO A 354 1.88 0.98 10.85
CA PRO A 354 2.06 0.12 12.03
C PRO A 354 0.83 0.02 12.93
N PHE A 355 0.84 -0.93 13.87
CA PHE A 355 -0.19 -1.09 14.90
C PHE A 355 -0.01 -0.05 16.02
N SER A 356 0.06 1.22 15.63
CA SER A 356 0.22 2.37 16.52
C SER A 356 -1.13 2.95 16.94
N ARG A 357 -1.13 4.08 17.66
CA ARG A 357 -2.35 4.83 18.00
C ARG A 357 -3.15 5.31 16.77
N HIS A 358 -2.53 5.36 15.59
CA HIS A 358 -3.20 5.76 14.35
C HIS A 358 -3.84 4.59 13.60
N TRP A 359 -3.57 3.35 14.01
CA TRP A 359 -4.13 2.17 13.37
C TRP A 359 -5.66 2.24 13.37
N GLY A 360 -6.26 2.14 12.18
CA GLY A 360 -7.69 2.33 12.02
C GLY A 360 -8.05 3.37 10.96
N ILE A 361 -9.30 3.85 11.03
CA ILE A 361 -9.86 4.80 10.07
C ILE A 361 -9.20 6.18 10.24
N ILE A 362 -8.79 6.78 9.13
CA ILE A 362 -8.22 8.14 9.10
C ILE A 362 -9.34 9.16 9.34
N ARG A 363 -9.10 10.11 10.26
CA ARG A 363 -10.07 11.15 10.66
C ARG A 363 -9.53 12.56 10.50
#